data_AF-A0A8C3SAP4-F1
#
_entry.id   AF-A0A8C3SAP4-F1
#
_cell.length_a   1.000
_cell.length_b   1.000
_cell.length_c   1.000
_cell.angle_alpha   90.00
_cell.angle_beta   90.00
_cell.angle_gamma   90.00
#
_symmetry.space_group_name_H-M   'P 1'
#
loop_
_entity.id
_entity.type
_entity.pdbx_description
1 polymer ?
#
loop_
_entity_poly.entity_id
_entity_poly.type
_entity_poly.pdbx_seq_one_letter_code
_entity_poly.pdbx_strand_id
1 'polypeptide(L)'
;TAKEAVALGNNRPSGLAASVWTENLPLAMEVAQSLQVGTVWINGQNLFDAAAGVGGSKGSGGGRDGGKEGLYAYVRPSWQSRPQSGPAALDYKTFAASSGTDPPPVPGRNGAARPELEENMPRVDRTYKLYYGGAQKRPEGMASLPVLDPAGNVLAYVADGGTKDIRNAVEAAHKAAPGWGQRAAHARAQVLYYVAENLELRREEVASRLGALTGVPPEEARREVDLSLERLFQWAAFCDKSGGAVQETPLHGTTLRLRQPLGVVGVACPDERPLLSFLSLLAPAVARGNAVVMVPSPRYPLPALDLCQIFDTSDVPGGVVNIVTGNRDHLSRTLAQHQDVQAMWYFGSPQGSQFVEWAAAGNLKRTWVSHGAPRRWEDPAQGAGEEFLYQATQCQNIWIPMGEIFAN
;
A
#
# COMPACT_ATOMS: atom_id res chain seq x y z
N THR A 1 -32.74 0.97 -9.74
CA THR A 1 -32.61 -0.03 -8.63
C THR A 1 -31.66 0.49 -7.55
N ALA A 2 -31.51 -0.16 -6.40
CA ALA A 2 -30.55 0.28 -5.36
C ALA A 2 -29.11 0.33 -5.87
N LYS A 3 -28.70 -0.69 -6.65
CA LYS A 3 -27.38 -0.76 -7.30
C LYS A 3 -27.12 0.43 -8.24
N GLU A 4 -28.14 0.82 -9.01
CA GLU A 4 -28.07 1.97 -9.91
C GLU A 4 -27.95 3.30 -9.14
N ALA A 5 -28.70 3.45 -8.03
CA ALA A 5 -28.59 4.62 -7.16
C ALA A 5 -27.18 4.76 -6.55
N VAL A 6 -26.58 3.66 -6.09
CA VAL A 6 -25.18 3.63 -5.63
C VAL A 6 -24.22 4.00 -6.75
N ALA A 7 -24.40 3.47 -7.96
CA ALA A 7 -23.55 3.79 -9.10
C ALA A 7 -23.63 5.29 -9.46
N LEU A 8 -24.84 5.87 -9.49
CA LEU A 8 -25.04 7.31 -9.72
C LEU A 8 -24.46 8.18 -8.60
N GLY A 9 -24.60 7.76 -7.34
CA GLY A 9 -24.01 8.46 -6.20
C GLY A 9 -22.49 8.45 -6.23
N ASN A 10 -21.90 7.32 -6.61
CA ASN A 10 -20.44 7.15 -6.69
C ASN A 10 -19.82 7.75 -7.96
N ASN A 11 -20.60 8.01 -9.01
CA ASN A 11 -20.14 8.64 -10.26
C ASN A 11 -19.94 10.17 -10.10
N ARG A 12 -19.22 10.57 -9.07
CA ARG A 12 -18.86 11.96 -8.77
C ARG A 12 -17.40 12.03 -8.31
N PRO A 13 -16.67 13.11 -8.66
CA PRO A 13 -15.31 13.34 -8.17
C PRO A 13 -15.23 13.56 -6.65
N SER A 14 -16.31 14.06 -6.05
CA SER A 14 -16.42 14.34 -4.62
C SER A 14 -17.02 13.16 -3.86
N GLY A 15 -16.76 13.13 -2.55
CA GLY A 15 -17.23 12.06 -1.66
C GLY A 15 -17.28 12.51 -0.20
N LEU A 16 -18.03 13.57 0.11
CA LEU A 16 -18.13 14.11 1.47
C LEU A 16 -19.19 13.40 2.30
N ALA A 17 -20.46 13.62 1.99
CA ALA A 17 -21.58 13.06 2.72
C ALA A 17 -22.74 12.65 1.81
N ALA A 18 -23.60 11.75 2.28
CA ALA A 18 -24.81 11.32 1.59
C ALA A 18 -25.96 11.09 2.58
N SER A 19 -27.20 11.09 2.06
CA SER A 19 -28.40 10.76 2.82
C SER A 19 -29.17 9.64 2.11
N VAL A 20 -29.63 8.65 2.87
CA VAL A 20 -30.35 7.48 2.38
C VAL A 20 -31.70 7.41 3.07
N TRP A 21 -32.79 7.38 2.30
CA TRP A 21 -34.16 7.35 2.80
C TRP A 21 -34.84 6.04 2.46
N THR A 22 -35.16 5.24 3.47
CA THR A 22 -35.86 3.96 3.32
C THR A 22 -36.34 3.44 4.68
N GLU A 23 -37.47 2.76 4.70
CA GLU A 23 -37.98 2.03 5.87
C GLU A 23 -37.33 0.63 6.03
N ASN A 24 -36.58 0.17 5.01
CA ASN A 24 -35.93 -1.14 5.01
C ASN A 24 -34.47 -1.01 5.50
N LEU A 25 -34.23 -1.42 6.76
CA LEU A 25 -32.91 -1.33 7.40
C LEU A 25 -31.79 -2.10 6.66
N PRO A 26 -31.96 -3.37 6.24
CA PRO A 26 -30.95 -4.06 5.43
C PRO A 26 -30.55 -3.28 4.18
N LEU A 27 -31.53 -2.75 3.45
CA LEU A 27 -31.29 -1.94 2.26
C LEU A 27 -30.56 -0.63 2.60
N ALA A 28 -30.94 0.03 3.70
CA ALA A 28 -30.28 1.24 4.17
C ALA A 28 -28.79 1.00 4.43
N MET A 29 -28.47 -0.10 5.13
CA MET A 29 -27.10 -0.46 5.48
C MET A 29 -26.27 -0.92 4.28
N GLU A 30 -26.87 -1.65 3.33
CA GLU A 30 -26.21 -2.04 2.08
C GLU A 30 -25.84 -0.80 1.25
N VAL A 31 -26.78 0.12 1.06
CA VAL A 31 -26.56 1.36 0.30
C VAL A 31 -25.54 2.26 1.01
N ALA A 32 -25.67 2.46 2.32
CA ALA A 32 -24.77 3.33 3.09
C ALA A 32 -23.32 2.89 3.00
N GLN A 33 -23.03 1.59 3.18
CA GLN A 33 -21.67 1.06 3.09
C GLN A 33 -21.11 1.07 1.66
N SER A 34 -21.98 1.03 0.65
CA SER A 34 -21.58 1.01 -0.76
C SER A 34 -21.30 2.40 -1.34
N LEU A 35 -21.76 3.47 -0.68
CA LEU A 35 -21.49 4.84 -1.08
C LEU A 35 -20.06 5.24 -0.68
N GLN A 36 -19.31 5.79 -1.64
CA GLN A 36 -17.94 6.27 -1.47
C GLN A 36 -17.95 7.71 -0.93
N VAL A 37 -18.39 7.85 0.32
CA VAL A 37 -18.46 9.10 1.08
C VAL A 37 -17.97 8.89 2.51
N GLY A 38 -17.51 9.95 3.18
CA GLY A 38 -17.06 9.84 4.57
C GLY A 38 -18.20 9.85 5.61
N THR A 39 -19.37 10.39 5.27
CA THR A 39 -20.54 10.39 6.16
C THR A 39 -21.81 9.95 5.43
N VAL A 40 -22.63 9.10 6.04
CA VAL A 40 -23.96 8.75 5.55
C VAL A 40 -24.99 8.97 6.64
N TRP A 41 -26.10 9.62 6.32
CA TRP A 41 -27.25 9.74 7.22
C TRP A 41 -28.39 8.85 6.71
N ILE A 42 -28.86 7.93 7.55
CA ILE A 42 -30.05 7.12 7.27
C ILE A 42 -31.27 7.85 7.83
N ASN A 43 -32.27 8.10 6.99
CA ASN A 43 -33.52 8.78 7.33
C ASN A 43 -33.31 10.13 8.05
N GLY A 44 -32.27 10.85 7.63
CA GLY A 44 -31.88 12.12 8.19
C GLY A 44 -30.88 12.82 7.28
N GLN A 45 -30.53 14.06 7.60
CA GLN A 45 -29.55 14.82 6.86
C GLN A 45 -28.95 15.91 7.76
N ASN A 46 -27.68 16.26 7.52
CA ASN A 46 -26.97 17.35 8.20
C ASN A 46 -26.96 17.21 9.73
N LEU A 47 -26.80 15.97 10.22
CA LEU A 47 -26.58 15.69 11.63
C LEU A 47 -25.07 15.81 11.93
N PHE A 48 -24.75 16.55 12.98
CA PHE A 48 -23.39 16.83 13.42
C PHE A 48 -23.27 16.70 14.92
N ASP A 49 -22.20 16.07 15.38
CA ASP A 49 -21.84 16.01 16.78
C ASP A 49 -20.31 16.04 16.92
N ALA A 50 -19.81 16.63 18.00
CA ALA A 50 -18.37 16.75 18.20
C ALA A 50 -17.66 15.39 18.32
N ALA A 51 -18.37 14.34 18.75
CA ALA A 51 -17.81 13.00 18.89
C ALA A 51 -17.87 12.18 17.59
N ALA A 52 -18.67 12.59 16.61
CA ALA A 52 -18.82 11.93 15.31
C ALA A 52 -18.08 12.71 14.22
N GLY A 53 -16.91 12.21 13.80
CA GLY A 53 -16.08 12.90 12.82
C GLY A 53 -16.78 13.12 11.46
N VAL A 54 -16.47 14.22 10.81
CA VAL A 54 -16.89 14.49 9.42
C VAL A 54 -15.66 14.64 8.56
N GLY A 55 -15.70 14.11 7.34
CA GLY A 55 -14.62 14.35 6.39
C GLY A 55 -14.86 13.66 5.06
N GLY A 56 -14.01 13.97 4.10
CA GLY A 56 -14.16 13.54 2.73
C GLY A 56 -13.59 12.16 2.41
N SER A 57 -13.86 11.76 1.18
CA SER A 57 -13.12 10.78 0.39
C SER A 57 -13.00 11.34 -1.03
N LYS A 58 -12.15 10.73 -1.88
CA LYS A 58 -11.88 11.21 -3.25
C LYS A 58 -11.43 12.69 -3.26
N GLY A 59 -11.97 13.48 -4.19
CA GLY A 59 -11.72 14.92 -4.30
C GLY A 59 -12.28 15.77 -3.17
N SER A 60 -12.94 15.19 -2.16
CA SER A 60 -13.34 15.90 -0.93
C SER A 60 -12.26 15.88 0.16
N GLY A 61 -11.08 15.32 -0.11
CA GLY A 61 -9.98 15.19 0.85
C GLY A 61 -10.06 13.91 1.70
N GLY A 62 -9.06 13.68 2.55
CA GLY A 62 -8.94 12.44 3.36
C GLY A 62 -8.93 12.62 4.88
N GLY A 63 -8.92 13.86 5.37
CA GLY A 63 -8.93 14.17 6.81
C GLY A 63 -10.29 13.98 7.46
N ARG A 64 -10.33 13.97 8.79
CA ARG A 64 -11.57 13.96 9.59
C ARG A 64 -11.48 15.06 10.65
N ASP A 65 -12.60 15.75 10.88
CA ASP A 65 -12.75 16.73 11.94
C ASP A 65 -13.83 16.23 12.92
N GLY A 66 -13.50 16.16 14.21
CA GLY A 66 -14.36 15.59 15.25
C GLY A 66 -14.04 14.13 15.61
N GLY A 67 -14.49 13.71 16.78
CA GLY A 67 -14.23 12.38 17.35
C GLY A 67 -12.76 12.09 17.64
N LYS A 68 -12.49 10.84 18.06
CA LYS A 68 -11.11 10.36 18.27
C LYS A 68 -10.33 10.28 16.95
N GLU A 69 -11.03 10.02 15.84
CA GLU A 69 -10.47 9.94 14.50
C GLU A 69 -9.86 11.27 14.03
N GLY A 70 -10.47 12.41 14.35
CA GLY A 70 -9.95 13.71 13.96
C GLY A 70 -8.67 14.10 14.70
N LEU A 71 -8.46 13.58 15.92
CA LEU A 71 -7.25 13.86 16.69
C LEU A 71 -5.98 13.36 15.99
N TYR A 72 -6.05 12.31 15.17
CA TYR A 72 -4.90 11.77 14.44
C TYR A 72 -4.29 12.77 13.43
N ALA A 73 -5.03 13.79 13.00
CA ALA A 73 -4.48 14.86 12.16
C ALA A 73 -3.60 15.86 12.94
N TYR A 74 -3.76 15.92 14.26
CA TYR A 74 -3.09 16.89 15.14
C TYR A 74 -1.99 16.27 16.01
N VAL A 75 -1.81 14.95 15.94
CA VAL A 75 -0.78 14.23 16.67
C VAL A 75 0.16 13.50 15.72
N ARG A 76 1.31 13.11 16.25
CA ARG A 76 2.29 12.26 15.56
C ARG A 76 2.80 11.20 16.53
N PRO A 77 3.35 10.08 16.05
CA PRO A 77 4.06 9.15 16.90
C PRO A 77 5.18 9.87 17.69
N SER A 78 5.31 9.53 18.98
CA SER A 78 6.28 10.18 19.88
C SER A 78 7.74 9.97 19.46
N TRP A 79 8.02 8.86 18.77
CA TRP A 79 9.33 8.54 18.23
C TRP A 79 9.68 9.35 16.95
N GLN A 80 8.68 9.94 16.28
CA GLN A 80 8.89 10.64 15.03
C GLN A 80 9.37 12.07 15.29
N SER A 81 10.55 12.40 14.78
CA SER A 81 11.08 13.77 14.81
C SER A 81 10.22 14.71 13.95
N ARG A 82 10.32 16.03 14.18
CA ARG A 82 9.62 17.00 13.32
C ARG A 82 10.39 17.08 12.02
N PRO A 83 9.74 16.92 10.85
CA PRO A 83 10.40 17.25 9.60
C PRO A 83 10.94 18.67 9.71
N GLN A 84 12.27 18.82 9.62
CA GLN A 84 12.94 20.11 9.75
C GLN A 84 13.17 20.79 8.40
N SER A 85 13.00 20.06 7.30
CA SER A 85 13.28 20.53 5.95
C SER A 85 12.09 21.32 5.39
N GLY A 86 12.34 22.57 5.00
CA GLY A 86 11.46 23.26 4.05
C GLY A 86 11.54 22.62 2.66
N PRO A 87 10.63 22.96 1.73
CA PRO A 87 10.65 22.42 0.37
C PRO A 87 11.99 22.72 -0.30
N ALA A 88 12.62 21.69 -0.86
CA ALA A 88 13.83 21.85 -1.65
C ALA A 88 13.49 22.50 -3.00
N ALA A 89 14.47 23.17 -3.63
CA ALA A 89 14.33 23.61 -5.01
C ALA A 89 14.24 22.38 -5.91
N LEU A 90 13.03 22.09 -6.42
CA LEU A 90 12.74 20.92 -7.24
C LEU A 90 11.95 21.35 -8.48
N ASP A 91 12.42 20.99 -9.68
CA ASP A 91 11.61 21.11 -10.88
C ASP A 91 10.68 19.91 -10.99
N TYR A 92 9.42 20.11 -10.59
CA TYR A 92 8.40 19.07 -10.63
C TYR A 92 8.11 18.55 -12.04
N LYS A 93 8.36 19.33 -13.11
CA LYS A 93 8.11 18.85 -14.47
C LYS A 93 9.11 17.79 -14.88
N THR A 94 10.38 17.97 -14.52
CA THR A 94 11.50 17.12 -14.97
C THR A 94 11.93 16.07 -13.94
N PHE A 95 11.64 16.25 -12.65
CA PHE A 95 12.03 15.31 -11.62
C PHE A 95 11.55 13.89 -11.92
N ALA A 96 12.50 12.94 -12.00
CA ALA A 96 12.24 11.53 -12.29
C ALA A 96 11.40 11.26 -13.57
N ALA A 97 11.41 12.19 -14.53
CA ALA A 97 10.68 12.03 -15.79
C ALA A 97 11.25 10.92 -16.67
N SER A 98 12.54 10.63 -16.57
CA SER A 98 13.21 9.45 -17.11
C SER A 98 13.75 8.60 -15.97
N SER A 99 13.97 7.31 -16.22
CA SER A 99 14.58 6.37 -15.27
C SER A 99 16.06 6.68 -14.95
N GLY A 100 16.63 7.76 -15.51
CA GLY A 100 18.07 8.01 -15.52
C GLY A 100 18.79 7.06 -16.48
N THR A 101 19.98 7.44 -16.95
CA THR A 101 20.77 6.66 -17.92
C THR A 101 21.75 5.66 -17.31
N ASP A 102 21.84 5.52 -15.99
CA ASP A 102 22.77 4.56 -15.37
C ASP A 102 22.02 3.61 -14.44
N PRO A 103 21.80 2.36 -14.89
CA PRO A 103 22.76 1.27 -14.61
C PRO A 103 23.51 0.77 -15.86
N PRO A 104 24.64 0.03 -15.71
CA PRO A 104 25.48 -0.37 -16.83
C PRO A 104 24.70 -1.20 -17.86
N PRO A 105 25.03 -1.09 -19.15
CA PRO A 105 24.33 -1.78 -20.22
C PRO A 105 24.35 -3.31 -19.99
N VAL A 106 23.19 -3.93 -20.20
CA VAL A 106 23.05 -5.38 -20.28
C VAL A 106 23.95 -5.91 -21.41
N PRO A 107 24.75 -6.97 -21.18
CA PRO A 107 25.46 -7.65 -22.26
C PRO A 107 24.48 -8.11 -23.35
N GLY A 108 24.62 -7.56 -24.56
CA GLY A 108 23.86 -8.01 -25.74
C GLY A 108 23.16 -6.93 -26.57
N ARG A 109 23.22 -5.63 -26.22
CA ARG A 109 22.68 -4.55 -27.07
C ARG A 109 23.81 -3.68 -27.64
N ASN A 110 24.14 -3.98 -28.90
CA ASN A 110 25.03 -3.33 -29.86
C ASN A 110 25.69 -1.99 -29.46
N GLY A 111 27.04 -1.97 -29.38
CA GLY A 111 27.80 -0.78 -29.80
C GLY A 111 29.02 -0.36 -28.98
N ALA A 112 29.32 -0.93 -27.82
CA ALA A 112 30.51 -0.56 -27.04
C ALA A 112 31.31 -1.80 -26.61
N ALA A 113 32.63 -1.67 -26.69
CA ALA A 113 33.60 -2.73 -26.48
C ALA A 113 33.43 -3.44 -25.11
N ARG A 114 33.56 -4.77 -25.14
CA ARG A 114 33.48 -5.70 -24.02
C ARG A 114 34.41 -5.26 -22.87
N PRO A 115 33.91 -5.05 -21.63
CA PRO A 115 34.62 -5.58 -20.48
C PRO A 115 34.64 -7.12 -20.64
N GLU A 116 35.72 -7.78 -20.27
CA GLU A 116 35.82 -9.25 -20.33
C GLU A 116 34.73 -9.88 -19.45
N LEU A 117 33.60 -10.26 -20.07
CA LEU A 117 32.34 -10.64 -19.42
C LEU A 117 32.15 -12.17 -19.30
N GLU A 118 33.21 -12.96 -19.49
CA GLU A 118 33.11 -14.43 -19.47
C GLU A 118 33.31 -15.04 -18.07
N GLU A 119 33.98 -14.37 -17.12
CA GLU A 119 34.27 -14.97 -15.80
C GLU A 119 33.19 -14.79 -14.72
N ASN A 120 32.35 -13.74 -14.80
CA ASN A 120 31.48 -13.32 -13.69
C ASN A 120 29.96 -13.44 -13.92
N MET A 121 29.52 -14.09 -15.00
CA MET A 121 28.09 -14.35 -15.20
C MET A 121 27.65 -15.64 -14.45
N PRO A 122 26.48 -15.65 -13.78
CA PRO A 122 25.95 -16.88 -13.22
C PRO A 122 25.80 -17.95 -14.32
N ARG A 123 26.22 -19.19 -14.04
CA ARG A 123 26.14 -20.31 -15.00
C ARG A 123 24.72 -20.61 -15.49
N VAL A 124 23.70 -20.06 -14.84
CA VAL A 124 22.28 -20.22 -15.15
C VAL A 124 21.68 -18.82 -15.26
N ASP A 125 20.85 -18.61 -16.29
CA ASP A 125 20.07 -17.37 -16.43
C ASP A 125 19.15 -17.17 -15.21
N ARG A 126 19.45 -16.12 -14.44
CA ARG A 126 18.70 -15.70 -13.25
C ARG A 126 18.04 -14.34 -13.49
N THR A 127 17.26 -14.23 -14.56
CA THR A 127 16.50 -13.01 -14.87
C THR A 127 15.09 -13.06 -14.26
N TYR A 128 14.89 -12.27 -13.21
CA TYR A 128 13.59 -12.10 -12.56
C TYR A 128 12.69 -11.15 -13.34
N LYS A 129 11.39 -11.39 -13.22
CA LYS A 129 10.32 -10.68 -13.93
C LYS A 129 9.56 -9.76 -12.97
N LEU A 130 8.69 -8.92 -13.53
CA LEU A 130 7.67 -8.20 -12.76
C LEU A 130 6.59 -9.18 -12.30
N TYR A 131 5.76 -8.80 -11.33
CA TYR A 131 4.64 -9.62 -10.87
C TYR A 131 3.37 -8.78 -10.76
N TYR A 132 2.38 -8.99 -11.61
CA TYR A 132 1.11 -8.26 -11.49
C TYR A 132 -0.04 -9.01 -12.13
N GLY A 133 -1.20 -8.95 -11.48
CA GLY A 133 -2.37 -9.74 -11.89
C GLY A 133 -2.19 -11.25 -11.62
N GLY A 134 -1.40 -11.63 -10.62
CA GLY A 134 -1.20 -13.05 -10.24
C GLY A 134 -0.30 -13.84 -11.21
N ALA A 135 0.59 -13.15 -11.92
CA ALA A 135 1.51 -13.78 -12.86
C ALA A 135 2.79 -12.97 -13.02
N GLN A 136 3.88 -13.69 -13.29
CA GLN A 136 5.16 -13.08 -13.65
C GLN A 136 5.16 -12.59 -15.11
N LYS A 137 5.58 -11.34 -15.34
CA LYS A 137 5.51 -10.67 -16.65
C LYS A 137 6.82 -9.98 -17.00
N ARG A 138 7.16 -10.02 -18.29
CA ARG A 138 8.33 -9.29 -18.80
C ARG A 138 8.04 -7.78 -18.76
N PRO A 139 9.07 -6.94 -18.57
CA PRO A 139 8.91 -5.51 -18.66
C PRO A 139 8.58 -5.12 -20.10
N GLU A 140 7.67 -4.16 -20.28
CA GLU A 140 7.29 -3.67 -21.61
C GLU A 140 8.48 -3.09 -22.39
N GLY A 141 9.42 -2.45 -21.68
CA GLY A 141 10.66 -1.94 -22.27
C GLY A 141 11.66 -3.02 -22.67
N MET A 142 11.43 -4.29 -22.29
CA MET A 142 12.34 -5.43 -22.49
C MET A 142 13.77 -5.16 -21.99
N ALA A 143 13.88 -4.33 -20.94
CA ALA A 143 15.14 -3.98 -20.29
C ALA A 143 15.25 -4.67 -18.93
N SER A 144 16.48 -4.90 -18.49
CA SER A 144 16.78 -5.52 -17.20
C SER A 144 17.95 -4.79 -16.53
N LEU A 145 17.93 -4.75 -15.20
CA LEU A 145 19.00 -4.17 -14.39
C LEU A 145 19.80 -5.28 -13.70
N PRO A 146 21.13 -5.17 -13.63
CA PRO A 146 21.93 -6.08 -12.84
C PRO A 146 21.73 -5.83 -11.35
N VAL A 147 21.62 -6.90 -10.57
CA VAL A 147 21.67 -6.87 -9.10
C VAL A 147 23.04 -7.37 -8.68
N LEU A 148 23.73 -6.56 -7.89
CA LEU A 148 25.10 -6.83 -7.48
C LEU A 148 25.15 -7.43 -6.07
N ASP A 149 26.10 -8.33 -5.85
CA ASP A 149 26.49 -8.77 -4.52
C ASP A 149 27.36 -7.68 -3.82
N PRO A 150 27.68 -7.84 -2.52
CA PRO A 150 28.54 -6.89 -1.81
C PRO A 150 29.96 -6.76 -2.37
N ALA A 151 30.44 -7.75 -3.12
CA ALA A 151 31.74 -7.74 -3.77
C ALA A 151 31.70 -7.07 -5.17
N GLY A 152 30.51 -6.69 -5.65
CA GLY A 152 30.29 -6.05 -6.95
C GLY A 152 30.05 -7.03 -8.11
N ASN A 153 29.95 -8.33 -7.86
CA ASN A 153 29.64 -9.31 -8.90
C ASN A 153 28.14 -9.35 -9.19
N VAL A 154 27.77 -9.70 -10.43
CA VAL A 154 26.36 -9.81 -10.82
C VAL A 154 25.75 -11.08 -10.23
N LEU A 155 24.82 -10.92 -9.30
CA LEU A 155 24.11 -12.02 -8.65
C LEU A 155 22.92 -12.51 -9.49
N ALA A 156 22.18 -11.58 -10.09
CA ALA A 156 20.97 -11.81 -10.87
C ALA A 156 20.64 -10.57 -11.74
N TYR A 157 19.66 -10.73 -12.64
CA TYR A 157 19.04 -9.61 -13.35
C TYR A 157 17.59 -9.45 -12.92
N VAL A 158 17.10 -8.22 -12.89
CA VAL A 158 15.68 -7.91 -12.61
C VAL A 158 15.10 -7.09 -13.74
N ALA A 159 13.80 -7.23 -14.00
CA ALA A 159 13.09 -6.42 -14.97
C ALA A 159 13.16 -4.92 -14.62
N ASP A 160 13.49 -4.07 -15.60
CA ASP A 160 13.39 -2.61 -15.47
C ASP A 160 11.99 -2.16 -15.91
N GLY A 161 11.09 -1.98 -14.95
CA GLY A 161 9.72 -1.56 -15.19
C GLY A 161 9.64 -0.10 -15.62
N GLY A 162 8.69 0.21 -16.48
CA GLY A 162 8.40 1.59 -16.92
C GLY A 162 6.99 2.07 -16.56
N THR A 163 6.63 3.25 -17.05
CA THR A 163 5.29 3.85 -16.90
C THR A 163 4.15 2.91 -17.34
N LYS A 164 4.36 2.14 -18.42
CA LYS A 164 3.35 1.21 -18.94
C LYS A 164 3.14 0.01 -18.01
N ASP A 165 4.21 -0.52 -17.42
CA ASP A 165 4.12 -1.61 -16.45
C ASP A 165 3.38 -1.16 -15.19
N ILE A 166 3.62 0.06 -14.71
CA ILE A 166 2.84 0.66 -13.61
C ILE A 166 1.36 0.75 -13.97
N ARG A 167 1.03 1.23 -15.18
CA ARG A 167 -0.38 1.29 -15.63
C ARG A 167 -1.02 -0.11 -15.61
N ASN A 168 -0.34 -1.10 -16.18
CA ASN A 168 -0.84 -2.48 -16.21
C ASN A 168 -1.02 -3.06 -14.79
N ALA A 169 -0.13 -2.74 -13.86
CA ALA A 169 -0.23 -3.15 -12.46
C ALA A 169 -1.38 -2.44 -11.73
N VAL A 170 -1.59 -1.14 -11.98
CA VAL A 170 -2.72 -0.38 -11.43
C VAL A 170 -4.05 -0.89 -11.99
N GLU A 171 -4.13 -1.23 -13.28
CA GLU A 171 -5.33 -1.84 -13.87
C GLU A 171 -5.66 -3.19 -13.21
N ALA A 172 -4.65 -4.02 -12.93
CA ALA A 172 -4.85 -5.28 -12.21
C ALA A 172 -5.31 -5.04 -10.77
N ALA A 173 -4.69 -4.09 -10.07
CA ALA A 173 -5.09 -3.71 -8.71
C ALA A 173 -6.51 -3.13 -8.64
N HIS A 174 -6.86 -2.27 -9.58
CA HIS A 174 -8.18 -1.65 -9.67
C HIS A 174 -9.28 -2.68 -9.89
N LYS A 175 -9.03 -3.71 -10.72
CA LYS A 175 -9.97 -4.82 -10.92
C LYS A 175 -10.12 -5.69 -9.66
N ALA A 176 -9.03 -5.92 -8.92
CA ALA A 176 -9.02 -6.78 -7.73
C ALA A 176 -9.58 -6.10 -6.46
N ALA A 177 -9.37 -4.79 -6.31
CA ALA A 177 -9.65 -4.06 -5.07
C ALA A 177 -11.11 -4.19 -4.58
N PRO A 178 -12.17 -4.05 -5.41
CA PRO A 178 -13.54 -4.19 -4.94
C PRO A 178 -13.84 -5.58 -4.38
N GLY A 179 -13.43 -6.64 -5.08
CA GLY A 179 -13.65 -8.02 -4.66
C GLY A 179 -12.86 -8.39 -3.40
N TRP A 180 -11.62 -7.92 -3.30
CA TRP A 180 -10.79 -8.14 -2.12
C TRP A 180 -11.30 -7.35 -0.90
N GLY A 181 -11.69 -6.10 -1.08
CA GLY A 181 -12.24 -5.24 -0.04
C GLY A 181 -13.56 -5.76 0.56
N GLN A 182 -14.42 -6.36 -0.27
CA GLN A 182 -15.70 -6.95 0.15
C GLN A 182 -15.56 -8.35 0.75
N ARG A 183 -14.42 -9.02 0.55
CA ARG A 183 -14.18 -10.35 1.14
C ARG A 183 -14.27 -10.27 2.67
N ALA A 184 -14.79 -11.30 3.32
CA ALA A 184 -14.86 -11.34 4.77
C ALA A 184 -13.46 -11.19 5.39
N ALA A 185 -13.34 -10.44 6.49
CA ALA A 185 -12.06 -10.18 7.16
C ALA A 185 -11.34 -11.49 7.56
N HIS A 186 -12.09 -12.48 8.03
CA HIS A 186 -11.57 -13.81 8.34
C HIS A 186 -10.94 -14.49 7.11
N ALA A 187 -11.58 -14.41 5.94
CA ALA A 187 -11.03 -14.99 4.73
C ALA A 187 -9.78 -14.26 4.21
N ARG A 188 -9.66 -12.94 4.46
CA ARG A 188 -8.40 -12.22 4.22
C ARG A 188 -7.30 -12.65 5.20
N ALA A 189 -7.66 -12.88 6.46
CA ALA A 189 -6.74 -13.37 7.48
C ALA A 189 -6.14 -14.73 7.07
N GLN A 190 -6.96 -15.66 6.59
CA GLN A 190 -6.48 -16.98 6.14
C GLN A 190 -5.44 -16.88 5.03
N VAL A 191 -5.63 -16.01 4.03
CA VAL A 191 -4.64 -15.78 2.98
C VAL A 191 -3.32 -15.27 3.56
N LEU A 192 -3.35 -14.31 4.50
CA LEU A 192 -2.13 -13.84 5.15
C LEU A 192 -1.45 -14.90 6.03
N TYR A 193 -2.23 -15.77 6.68
CA TYR A 193 -1.68 -16.93 7.39
C TYR A 193 -0.97 -17.89 6.43
N TYR A 194 -1.58 -18.21 5.28
CA TYR A 194 -0.92 -19.04 4.25
C TYR A 194 0.37 -18.42 3.73
N VAL A 195 0.41 -17.09 3.52
CA VAL A 195 1.64 -16.39 3.15
C VAL A 195 2.72 -16.54 4.23
N ALA A 196 2.35 -16.42 5.51
CA ALA A 196 3.27 -16.61 6.62
C ALA A 196 3.78 -18.06 6.70
N GLU A 197 2.89 -19.03 6.64
CA GLU A 197 3.23 -20.47 6.69
C GLU A 197 4.12 -20.90 5.52
N ASN A 198 3.82 -20.44 4.30
CA ASN A 198 4.64 -20.73 3.12
C ASN A 198 6.00 -20.03 3.14
N LEU A 199 6.10 -18.85 3.77
CA LEU A 199 7.38 -18.19 4.02
C LEU A 199 8.19 -18.94 5.09
N GLU A 200 7.54 -19.41 6.16
CA GLU A 200 8.17 -20.18 7.24
C GLU A 200 8.82 -21.47 6.70
N LEU A 201 8.12 -22.18 5.82
CA LEU A 201 8.65 -23.38 5.15
C LEU A 201 9.92 -23.11 4.34
N ARG A 202 10.14 -21.87 3.90
CA ARG A 202 11.29 -21.43 3.10
C ARG A 202 12.23 -20.50 3.84
N ARG A 203 12.08 -20.40 5.17
CA ARG A 203 12.79 -19.43 6.02
C ARG A 203 14.30 -19.44 5.80
N GLU A 204 14.93 -20.61 5.86
CA GLU A 204 16.39 -20.74 5.69
C GLU A 204 16.86 -20.37 4.27
N GLU A 205 16.06 -20.71 3.24
CA GLU A 205 16.38 -20.36 1.86
C GLU A 205 16.36 -18.83 1.67
N VAL A 206 15.29 -18.17 2.16
CA VAL A 206 15.12 -16.72 2.05
C VAL A 206 16.20 -15.99 2.86
N ALA A 207 16.51 -16.45 4.08
CA ALA A 207 17.57 -15.87 4.91
C ALA A 207 18.95 -15.99 4.24
N SER A 208 19.26 -17.16 3.66
CA SER A 208 20.53 -17.37 2.96
C SER A 208 20.68 -16.43 1.75
N ARG A 209 19.63 -16.29 0.93
CA ARG A 209 19.63 -15.37 -0.23
C ARG A 209 19.72 -13.90 0.20
N LEU A 210 19.02 -13.52 1.25
CA LEU A 210 19.07 -12.17 1.81
C LEU A 210 20.48 -11.83 2.31
N GLY A 211 21.13 -12.75 3.03
CA GLY A 211 22.51 -12.57 3.49
C GLY A 211 23.51 -12.48 2.33
N ALA A 212 23.37 -13.31 1.30
CA ALA A 212 24.21 -13.25 0.11
C ALA A 212 24.06 -11.92 -0.66
N LEU A 213 22.85 -11.36 -0.69
CA LEU A 213 22.56 -10.11 -1.39
C LEU A 213 23.05 -8.87 -0.60
N THR A 214 22.82 -8.84 0.70
CA THR A 214 23.08 -7.65 1.53
C THR A 214 24.46 -7.66 2.19
N GLY A 215 25.09 -8.84 2.32
CA GLY A 215 26.37 -9.02 3.01
C GLY A 215 26.27 -9.05 4.53
N VAL A 216 25.07 -9.06 5.10
CA VAL A 216 24.88 -9.14 6.55
C VAL A 216 25.18 -10.55 7.08
N PRO A 217 25.58 -10.69 8.35
CA PRO A 217 25.79 -12.01 8.96
C PRO A 217 24.55 -12.91 8.87
N PRO A 218 24.71 -14.25 8.78
CA PRO A 218 23.58 -15.19 8.68
C PRO A 218 22.53 -15.03 9.79
N GLU A 219 22.97 -14.76 11.02
CA GLU A 219 22.08 -14.53 12.17
C GLU A 219 21.21 -13.27 12.00
N GLU A 220 21.76 -12.21 11.39
CA GLU A 220 21.02 -10.98 11.13
C GLU A 220 20.05 -11.15 9.96
N ALA A 221 20.44 -11.88 8.91
CA ALA A 221 19.54 -12.23 7.81
C ALA A 221 18.36 -13.08 8.30
N ARG A 222 18.62 -14.09 9.14
CA ARG A 222 17.58 -14.91 9.80
C ARG A 222 16.63 -14.06 10.63
N ARG A 223 17.18 -13.16 11.43
CA ARG A 223 16.40 -12.24 12.27
C ARG A 223 15.48 -11.34 11.45
N GLU A 224 15.91 -10.86 10.28
CA GLU A 224 15.04 -10.08 9.40
C GLU A 224 13.86 -10.91 8.87
N VAL A 225 14.10 -12.18 8.51
CA VAL A 225 13.04 -13.11 8.10
C VAL A 225 12.07 -13.40 9.25
N ASP A 226 12.58 -13.64 10.47
CA ASP A 226 11.76 -13.88 11.67
C ASP A 226 10.81 -12.71 11.95
N LEU A 227 11.35 -11.48 11.97
CA LEU A 227 10.55 -10.29 12.19
C LEU A 227 9.52 -10.06 11.07
N SER A 228 9.82 -10.54 9.85
CA SER A 228 8.90 -10.47 8.71
C SER A 228 7.75 -11.46 8.85
N LEU A 229 8.02 -12.67 9.35
CA LEU A 229 7.01 -13.68 9.68
C LEU A 229 6.11 -13.20 10.81
N GLU A 230 6.70 -12.67 11.89
CA GLU A 230 5.95 -12.04 12.98
C GLU A 230 5.02 -10.95 12.45
N ARG A 231 5.48 -10.15 11.47
CA ARG A 231 4.67 -9.11 10.83
C ARG A 231 3.44 -9.68 10.14
N LEU A 232 3.62 -10.74 9.36
CA LEU A 232 2.55 -11.40 8.64
C LEU A 232 1.53 -11.99 9.62
N PHE A 233 1.98 -12.71 10.65
CA PHE A 233 1.11 -13.28 11.67
C PHE A 233 0.35 -12.20 12.45
N GLN A 234 1.01 -11.11 12.81
CA GLN A 234 0.39 -9.98 13.49
C GLN A 234 -0.74 -9.38 12.64
N TRP A 235 -0.47 -9.06 11.36
CA TRP A 235 -1.49 -8.44 10.51
C TRP A 235 -2.58 -9.41 10.06
N ALA A 236 -2.27 -10.70 9.93
CA ALA A 236 -3.28 -11.76 9.79
C ALA A 236 -4.22 -11.77 11.00
N ALA A 237 -3.68 -11.72 12.22
CA ALA A 237 -4.48 -11.67 13.44
C ALA A 237 -5.32 -10.38 13.53
N PHE A 238 -4.82 -9.24 13.06
CA PHE A 238 -5.52 -7.95 13.13
C PHE A 238 -6.60 -7.77 12.05
N CYS A 239 -6.60 -8.59 10.99
CA CYS A 239 -7.56 -8.51 9.88
C CYS A 239 -9.02 -8.38 10.35
N ASP A 240 -9.43 -9.24 11.28
CA ASP A 240 -10.80 -9.36 11.79
C ASP A 240 -10.99 -8.77 13.21
N LYS A 241 -9.94 -8.20 13.80
CA LYS A 241 -9.96 -7.65 15.17
C LYS A 241 -9.88 -6.12 15.22
N SER A 242 -9.39 -5.48 14.17
CA SER A 242 -9.30 -4.01 14.10
C SER A 242 -10.54 -3.41 13.43
N GLY A 243 -11.64 -3.38 14.18
CA GLY A 243 -12.96 -2.94 13.72
C GLY A 243 -13.26 -1.44 13.84
N GLY A 244 -14.52 -1.13 13.55
CA GLY A 244 -15.13 0.17 13.82
C GLY A 244 -15.52 0.37 15.29
N ALA A 245 -16.24 1.45 15.59
CA ALA A 245 -16.82 1.69 16.91
C ALA A 245 -18.24 2.26 16.79
N VAL A 246 -19.06 2.07 17.83
CA VAL A 246 -20.32 2.78 18.00
C VAL A 246 -20.02 4.07 18.76
N GLN A 247 -20.53 5.19 18.27
CA GLN A 247 -20.42 6.48 18.91
C GLN A 247 -21.80 6.97 19.34
N GLU A 248 -21.95 7.15 20.65
CA GLU A 248 -23.12 7.80 21.23
C GLU A 248 -23.03 9.30 20.98
N THR A 249 -24.15 9.88 20.56
CA THR A 249 -24.30 11.32 20.29
C THR A 249 -25.55 11.81 21.02
N PRO A 250 -25.66 13.09 21.39
CA PRO A 250 -26.86 13.64 22.02
C PRO A 250 -28.04 13.78 21.04
N LEU A 251 -27.82 13.53 19.75
CA LEU A 251 -28.86 13.52 18.72
C LEU A 251 -29.55 12.16 18.66
N HIS A 252 -30.77 12.15 18.12
CA HIS A 252 -31.57 10.93 17.97
C HIS A 252 -30.81 9.86 17.16
N GLY A 253 -30.60 8.69 17.77
CA GLY A 253 -29.94 7.56 17.14
C GLY A 253 -28.49 7.34 17.59
N THR A 254 -27.71 6.67 16.75
CA THR A 254 -26.29 6.38 17.00
C THR A 254 -25.48 6.51 15.73
N THR A 255 -24.17 6.72 15.88
CA THR A 255 -23.24 6.79 14.75
C THR A 255 -22.34 5.57 14.74
N LEU A 256 -22.40 4.78 13.66
CA LEU A 256 -21.46 3.70 13.41
C LEU A 256 -20.23 4.25 12.71
N ARG A 257 -19.08 4.19 13.38
CA ARG A 257 -17.78 4.52 12.82
C ARG A 257 -17.16 3.29 12.20
N LEU A 258 -17.25 3.15 10.88
CA LEU A 258 -16.69 2.02 10.14
C LEU A 258 -15.31 2.35 9.55
N ARG A 259 -14.44 1.33 9.46
CA ARG A 259 -13.14 1.43 8.78
C ARG A 259 -13.20 0.72 7.44
N GLN A 260 -13.17 1.49 6.37
CA GLN A 260 -13.21 0.98 5.00
C GLN A 260 -11.81 0.94 4.38
N PRO A 261 -11.55 0.01 3.42
CA PRO A 261 -10.37 0.09 2.58
C PRO A 261 -10.33 1.40 1.80
N LEU A 262 -9.12 1.81 1.41
CA LEU A 262 -8.89 2.94 0.51
C LEU A 262 -9.14 2.54 -0.95
N GLY A 263 -8.78 1.31 -1.32
CA GLY A 263 -8.82 0.82 -2.70
C GLY A 263 -7.43 0.38 -3.17
N VAL A 264 -6.89 1.06 -4.18
CA VAL A 264 -5.54 0.85 -4.71
C VAL A 264 -4.54 1.75 -3.98
N VAL A 265 -3.51 1.14 -3.42
CA VAL A 265 -2.40 1.81 -2.73
C VAL A 265 -1.10 1.58 -3.49
N GLY A 266 -0.43 2.65 -3.90
CA GLY A 266 0.93 2.61 -4.41
C GLY A 266 1.92 2.69 -3.25
N VAL A 267 2.96 1.86 -3.25
CA VAL A 267 3.96 1.83 -2.18
C VAL A 267 5.35 1.79 -2.78
N ALA A 268 6.18 2.78 -2.47
CA ALA A 268 7.60 2.77 -2.76
C ALA A 268 8.39 2.44 -1.50
N CYS A 269 9.07 1.29 -1.52
CA CYS A 269 9.78 0.73 -0.38
C CYS A 269 11.16 1.38 -0.18
N PRO A 270 11.64 1.38 1.08
CA PRO A 270 12.99 1.81 1.40
C PRO A 270 14.03 0.76 0.99
N ASP A 271 15.31 1.11 1.13
CA ASP A 271 16.43 0.21 0.87
C ASP A 271 16.87 -0.56 2.13
N GLU A 272 16.52 -0.06 3.33
CA GLU A 272 16.83 -0.74 4.58
C GLU A 272 15.89 -1.92 4.85
N ARG A 273 16.46 -3.02 5.38
CA ARG A 273 15.73 -4.24 5.75
C ARG A 273 14.75 -4.66 4.64
N PRO A 274 15.24 -4.98 3.43
CA PRO A 274 14.43 -5.02 2.21
C PRO A 274 13.27 -6.02 2.24
N LEU A 275 13.36 -7.11 3.02
CA LEU A 275 12.24 -8.04 3.20
C LEU A 275 11.27 -7.52 4.27
N LEU A 276 11.79 -7.13 5.43
CA LEU A 276 10.98 -6.71 6.57
C LEU A 276 10.22 -5.42 6.31
N SER A 277 10.86 -4.42 5.71
CA SER A 277 10.20 -3.15 5.37
C SER A 277 9.12 -3.35 4.30
N PHE A 278 9.39 -4.20 3.30
CA PHE A 278 8.42 -4.58 2.27
C PHE A 278 7.17 -5.23 2.90
N LEU A 279 7.34 -6.25 3.74
CA LEU A 279 6.22 -6.96 4.38
C LEU A 279 5.52 -6.12 5.46
N SER A 280 6.25 -5.24 6.15
CA SER A 280 5.67 -4.28 7.11
C SER A 280 4.73 -3.29 6.45
N LEU A 281 4.96 -2.95 5.17
CA LEU A 281 4.07 -2.09 4.40
C LEU A 281 2.97 -2.90 3.70
N LEU A 282 3.31 -4.06 3.13
CA LEU A 282 2.36 -4.89 2.39
C LEU A 282 1.23 -5.44 3.29
N ALA A 283 1.60 -6.09 4.39
CA ALA A 283 0.68 -6.84 5.23
C ALA A 283 -0.48 -6.01 5.78
N PRO A 284 -0.29 -4.80 6.35
CA PRO A 284 -1.41 -3.97 6.80
C PRO A 284 -2.33 -3.51 5.66
N ALA A 285 -1.76 -3.15 4.51
CA ALA A 285 -2.56 -2.71 3.36
C ALA A 285 -3.48 -3.84 2.88
N VAL A 286 -2.92 -5.05 2.70
CA VAL A 286 -3.67 -6.24 2.27
C VAL A 286 -4.69 -6.67 3.33
N ALA A 287 -4.29 -6.70 4.61
CA ALA A 287 -5.17 -7.06 5.73
C ALA A 287 -6.45 -6.22 5.78
N ARG A 288 -6.30 -4.93 5.48
CA ARG A 288 -7.40 -3.95 5.46
C ARG A 288 -8.19 -3.91 4.16
N GLY A 289 -7.95 -4.84 3.24
CA GLY A 289 -8.75 -5.01 2.03
C GLY A 289 -8.31 -4.13 0.86
N ASN A 290 -7.10 -3.58 0.89
CA ASN A 290 -6.55 -2.82 -0.24
C ASN A 290 -5.84 -3.74 -1.24
N ALA A 291 -5.86 -3.35 -2.51
CA ALA A 291 -4.93 -3.88 -3.51
C ALA A 291 -3.70 -2.97 -3.58
N VAL A 292 -2.52 -3.55 -3.74
CA VAL A 292 -1.24 -2.85 -3.59
C VAL A 292 -0.38 -2.97 -4.83
N VAL A 293 0.22 -1.85 -5.24
CA VAL A 293 1.29 -1.81 -6.26
C VAL A 293 2.58 -1.39 -5.56
N MET A 294 3.46 -2.37 -5.38
CA MET A 294 4.71 -2.25 -4.65
C MET A 294 5.87 -2.00 -5.61
N VAL A 295 6.67 -0.98 -5.31
CA VAL A 295 7.98 -0.75 -5.90
C VAL A 295 9.01 -1.11 -4.82
N PRO A 296 9.68 -2.28 -4.92
CA PRO A 296 10.62 -2.73 -3.90
C PRO A 296 11.91 -1.88 -3.94
N SER A 297 12.84 -2.16 -3.02
CA SER A 297 14.18 -1.54 -3.03
C SER A 297 14.84 -1.71 -4.41
N PRO A 298 15.27 -0.63 -5.08
CA PRO A 298 16.05 -0.73 -6.30
C PRO A 298 17.41 -1.40 -6.07
N ARG A 299 17.94 -1.30 -4.86
CA ARG A 299 19.24 -1.89 -4.48
C ARG A 299 19.12 -3.38 -4.18
N TYR A 300 18.08 -3.78 -3.46
CA TYR A 300 17.87 -5.16 -3.01
C TYR A 300 16.47 -5.68 -3.38
N PRO A 301 16.16 -5.85 -4.67
CA PRO A 301 14.82 -6.23 -5.12
C PRO A 301 14.49 -7.72 -4.98
N LEU A 302 15.51 -8.60 -4.89
CA LEU A 302 15.31 -10.05 -4.96
C LEU A 302 14.42 -10.62 -3.83
N PRO A 303 14.53 -10.19 -2.56
CA PRO A 303 13.65 -10.70 -1.50
C PRO A 303 12.17 -10.48 -1.82
N ALA A 304 11.81 -9.34 -2.42
CA ALA A 304 10.43 -9.07 -2.83
C ALA A 304 9.99 -9.98 -3.99
N LEU A 305 10.88 -10.30 -4.93
CA LEU A 305 10.58 -11.15 -6.08
C LEU A 305 10.51 -12.63 -5.71
N ASP A 306 11.28 -13.08 -4.72
CA ASP A 306 11.21 -14.44 -4.18
C ASP A 306 9.86 -14.73 -3.51
N LEU A 307 9.19 -13.69 -2.98
CA LEU A 307 7.83 -13.79 -2.45
C LEU A 307 6.78 -14.08 -3.53
N CYS A 308 7.04 -13.86 -4.82
CA CYS A 308 6.06 -14.12 -5.89
C CYS A 308 5.56 -15.57 -5.85
N GLN A 309 6.48 -16.54 -5.70
CA GLN A 309 6.10 -17.95 -5.58
C GLN A 309 5.30 -18.21 -4.30
N ILE A 310 5.64 -17.53 -3.20
CA ILE A 310 4.90 -17.66 -1.94
C ILE A 310 3.48 -17.13 -2.12
N PHE A 311 3.28 -16.00 -2.82
CA PHE A 311 1.94 -15.50 -3.12
C PHE A 311 1.13 -16.45 -3.99
N ASP A 312 1.75 -17.03 -5.02
CA ASP A 312 1.11 -18.03 -5.88
C ASP A 312 0.70 -19.29 -5.08
N THR A 313 1.56 -19.74 -4.16
CA THR A 313 1.31 -20.93 -3.31
C THR A 313 0.32 -20.64 -2.17
N SER A 314 0.06 -19.37 -1.87
CA SER A 314 -0.82 -18.93 -0.77
C SER A 314 -2.19 -18.46 -1.23
N ASP A 315 -2.55 -18.73 -2.49
CA ASP A 315 -3.82 -18.35 -3.11
C ASP A 315 -4.13 -16.84 -3.01
N VAL A 316 -3.10 -15.99 -3.09
CA VAL A 316 -3.29 -14.54 -3.16
C VAL A 316 -4.01 -14.20 -4.47
N PRO A 317 -5.22 -13.59 -4.43
CA PRO A 317 -5.95 -13.33 -5.66
C PRO A 317 -5.16 -12.41 -6.61
N GLY A 318 -5.21 -12.73 -7.90
CA GLY A 318 -4.51 -11.95 -8.92
C GLY A 318 -4.87 -10.48 -8.87
N GLY A 319 -3.85 -9.62 -8.74
CA GLY A 319 -4.01 -8.17 -8.65
C GLY A 319 -4.09 -7.60 -7.24
N VAL A 320 -4.23 -8.42 -6.19
CA VAL A 320 -4.18 -7.92 -4.79
C VAL A 320 -2.77 -7.44 -4.45
N VAL A 321 -1.75 -8.20 -4.84
CA VAL A 321 -0.34 -7.81 -4.70
C VAL A 321 0.28 -7.72 -6.09
N ASN A 322 0.91 -6.59 -6.39
CA ASN A 322 1.61 -6.34 -7.63
C ASN A 322 2.99 -5.74 -7.31
N ILE A 323 4.05 -6.24 -7.94
CA ILE A 323 5.44 -5.82 -7.74
C ILE A 323 6.01 -5.36 -9.08
N VAL A 324 6.49 -4.12 -9.11
CA VAL A 324 7.18 -3.52 -10.26
C VAL A 324 8.55 -3.04 -9.82
N THR A 325 9.60 -3.71 -10.29
CA THR A 325 11.01 -3.35 -10.06
C THR A 325 11.48 -2.29 -11.04
N GLY A 326 12.47 -1.47 -10.64
CA GLY A 326 13.06 -0.42 -11.47
C GLY A 326 13.49 0.78 -10.63
N ASN A 327 13.71 1.93 -11.28
CA ASN A 327 14.03 3.17 -10.58
C ASN A 327 12.86 3.65 -9.70
N ARG A 328 13.08 3.71 -8.38
CA ARG A 328 12.05 4.06 -7.39
C ARG A 328 11.33 5.37 -7.71
N ASP A 329 12.09 6.44 -7.96
CA ASP A 329 11.52 7.79 -8.09
C ASP A 329 10.75 7.91 -9.42
N HIS A 330 11.26 7.26 -10.49
CA HIS A 330 10.60 7.22 -11.79
C HIS A 330 9.25 6.47 -11.74
N LEU A 331 9.23 5.30 -11.10
CA LEU A 331 8.01 4.52 -10.93
C LEU A 331 7.02 5.21 -9.98
N SER A 332 7.53 5.78 -8.88
CA SER A 332 6.74 6.54 -7.90
C SER A 332 6.10 7.77 -8.51
N ARG A 333 6.78 8.45 -9.45
CA ARG A 333 6.20 9.57 -10.20
C ARG A 333 4.93 9.16 -10.92
N THR A 334 4.98 8.02 -11.62
CA THR A 334 3.82 7.51 -12.36
C THR A 334 2.68 7.15 -11.39
N LEU A 335 2.98 6.45 -10.29
CA LEU A 335 1.97 6.10 -9.27
C LEU A 335 1.32 7.32 -8.62
N ALA A 336 2.13 8.32 -8.23
CA ALA A 336 1.64 9.53 -7.57
C ALA A 336 0.75 10.38 -8.48
N GLN A 337 1.01 10.41 -9.79
CA GLN A 337 0.20 11.13 -10.78
C GLN A 337 -1.03 10.34 -11.26
N HIS A 338 -1.08 9.03 -11.02
CA HIS A 338 -2.16 8.17 -11.50
C HIS A 338 -3.50 8.51 -10.83
N GLN A 339 -4.57 8.56 -11.63
CA GLN A 339 -5.91 8.93 -11.15
C GLN A 339 -6.61 7.78 -10.41
N ASP A 340 -6.38 6.54 -10.85
CA ASP A 340 -6.96 5.34 -10.22
C ASP A 340 -6.21 4.83 -8.98
N VAL A 341 -5.23 5.58 -8.47
CA VAL A 341 -4.54 5.27 -7.20
C VAL A 341 -5.13 6.14 -6.09
N GLN A 342 -5.60 5.53 -5.00
CA GLN A 342 -6.28 6.24 -3.90
C GLN A 342 -5.32 6.70 -2.78
N ALA A 343 -4.17 6.02 -2.64
CA ALA A 343 -3.12 6.47 -1.74
C ALA A 343 -1.72 6.13 -2.25
N MET A 344 -0.73 6.96 -1.90
CA MET A 344 0.67 6.74 -2.20
C MET A 344 1.50 6.77 -0.91
N TRP A 345 2.21 5.68 -0.65
CA TRP A 345 3.18 5.57 0.43
C TRP A 345 4.58 5.62 -0.16
N TYR A 346 5.44 6.49 0.36
CA TYR A 346 6.76 6.71 -0.20
C TYR A 346 7.85 6.75 0.88
N PHE A 347 8.72 5.75 0.86
CA PHE A 347 9.86 5.61 1.75
C PHE A 347 11.14 5.70 0.95
N GLY A 348 11.65 6.92 0.79
CA GLY A 348 12.81 7.20 -0.03
C GLY A 348 13.36 8.61 0.24
N SER A 349 13.87 9.26 -0.79
CA SER A 349 14.51 10.57 -0.70
C SER A 349 13.57 11.70 -0.21
N PRO A 350 14.10 12.77 0.41
CA PRO A 350 13.32 13.99 0.69
C PRO A 350 12.69 14.60 -0.56
N GLN A 351 13.41 14.62 -1.68
CA GLN A 351 12.94 15.16 -2.96
C GLN A 351 11.79 14.34 -3.55
N GLY A 352 11.87 13.01 -3.48
CA GLY A 352 10.78 12.14 -3.92
C GLY A 352 9.55 12.27 -3.01
N SER A 353 9.74 12.46 -1.70
CA SER A 353 8.65 12.73 -0.76
C SER A 353 7.92 14.02 -1.13
N GLN A 354 8.67 15.10 -1.34
CA GLN A 354 8.15 16.39 -1.79
C GLN A 354 7.40 16.28 -3.13
N PHE A 355 7.95 15.52 -4.07
CA PHE A 355 7.30 15.28 -5.36
C PHE A 355 5.97 14.53 -5.21
N VAL A 356 5.94 13.47 -4.41
CA VAL A 356 4.73 12.66 -4.18
C VAL A 356 3.61 13.51 -3.59
N GLU A 357 3.91 14.36 -2.60
CA GLU A 357 2.94 15.27 -2.00
C GLU A 357 2.44 16.33 -2.99
N TRP A 358 3.34 16.90 -3.81
CA TRP A 358 2.96 17.82 -4.88
C TRP A 358 2.07 17.15 -5.94
N ALA A 359 2.44 15.95 -6.41
CA ALA A 359 1.71 15.23 -7.45
C ALA A 359 0.33 14.75 -6.97
N ALA A 360 0.21 14.40 -5.68
CA ALA A 360 -1.05 13.98 -5.07
C ALA A 360 -2.13 15.06 -5.11
N ALA A 361 -1.76 16.34 -5.18
CA ALA A 361 -2.71 17.45 -5.34
C ALA A 361 -3.60 17.32 -6.58
N GLY A 362 -3.17 16.57 -7.60
CA GLY A 362 -3.93 16.36 -8.83
C GLY A 362 -5.27 15.65 -8.64
N ASN A 363 -5.38 14.72 -7.68
CA ASN A 363 -6.65 14.04 -7.35
C ASN A 363 -6.93 13.96 -5.84
N LEU A 364 -6.15 14.68 -5.04
CA LEU A 364 -6.20 14.69 -3.57
C LEU A 364 -6.07 13.29 -2.94
N LYS A 365 -5.34 12.38 -3.60
CA LYS A 365 -5.01 11.07 -3.02
C LYS A 365 -4.25 11.26 -1.72
N ARG A 366 -4.43 10.30 -0.81
CA ARG A 366 -3.74 10.33 0.47
C ARG A 366 -2.27 10.02 0.30
N THR A 367 -1.40 10.75 1.00
CA THR A 367 0.05 10.50 0.99
C THR A 367 0.54 10.11 2.38
N TRP A 368 1.55 9.23 2.42
CA TRP A 368 2.33 8.92 3.60
C TRP A 368 3.79 8.81 3.22
N VAL A 369 4.61 9.78 3.61
CA VAL A 369 5.98 9.90 3.13
C VAL A 369 6.98 9.95 4.29
N SER A 370 8.19 9.43 4.07
CA SER A 370 9.25 9.42 5.09
C SER A 370 10.00 10.75 5.21
N HIS A 371 9.90 11.65 4.22
CA HIS A 371 10.72 12.85 4.08
C HIS A 371 12.24 12.57 4.11
N GLY A 372 12.66 11.35 3.76
CA GLY A 372 14.05 10.91 3.88
C GLY A 372 14.50 10.57 5.30
N ALA A 373 13.60 10.59 6.28
CA ALA A 373 13.93 10.16 7.63
C ALA A 373 14.03 8.62 7.69
N PRO A 374 15.06 8.06 8.35
CA PRO A 374 15.16 6.62 8.54
C PRO A 374 14.06 6.13 9.49
N ARG A 375 13.62 4.89 9.28
CA ARG A 375 12.64 4.20 10.12
C ARG A 375 13.24 2.90 10.66
N ARG A 376 13.10 2.65 11.95
CA ARG A 376 13.58 1.39 12.57
C ARG A 376 12.51 0.31 12.42
N TRP A 377 12.54 -0.43 11.32
CA TRP A 377 11.52 -1.45 11.01
C TRP A 377 11.41 -2.59 12.04
N GLU A 378 12.50 -2.87 12.75
CA GLU A 378 12.56 -3.85 13.83
C GLU A 378 11.83 -3.40 15.10
N ASP A 379 11.69 -2.09 15.32
CA ASP A 379 10.97 -1.54 16.46
C ASP A 379 9.46 -1.70 16.22
N PRO A 380 8.71 -2.46 17.05
CA PRO A 380 7.28 -2.66 16.83
C PRO A 380 6.48 -1.36 16.79
N ALA A 381 6.88 -0.33 17.54
CA ALA A 381 6.19 0.96 17.54
C ALA A 381 6.35 1.69 16.20
N GLN A 382 7.46 1.43 15.47
CA GLN A 382 7.73 2.05 14.18
C GLN A 382 7.31 1.15 13.02
N GLY A 383 7.56 -0.15 13.04
CA GLY A 383 7.20 -1.03 11.92
C GLY A 383 5.77 -1.56 11.97
N ALA A 384 5.13 -1.61 13.14
CA ALA A 384 3.88 -2.37 13.40
C ALA A 384 2.82 -1.54 14.12
N GLY A 385 3.10 -0.26 14.37
CA GLY A 385 2.23 0.59 15.17
C GLY A 385 0.84 0.79 14.57
N GLU A 386 -0.07 1.34 15.37
CA GLU A 386 -1.43 1.68 14.94
C GLU A 386 -1.48 2.65 13.74
N GLU A 387 -0.39 3.38 13.48
CA GLU A 387 -0.25 4.24 12.30
C GLU A 387 -0.57 3.50 11.01
N PHE A 388 -0.13 2.24 10.85
CA PHE A 388 -0.40 1.47 9.63
C PHE A 388 -1.90 1.19 9.43
N LEU A 389 -2.65 0.94 10.51
CA LEU A 389 -4.11 0.82 10.44
C LEU A 389 -4.73 2.12 9.95
N TYR A 390 -4.27 3.25 10.48
CA TYR A 390 -4.74 4.56 10.06
C TYR A 390 -4.42 4.82 8.59
N GLN A 391 -3.19 4.54 8.14
CA GLN A 391 -2.75 4.77 6.76
C GLN A 391 -3.39 3.83 5.75
N ALA A 392 -3.83 2.63 6.17
CA ALA A 392 -4.46 1.63 5.31
C ALA A 392 -5.99 1.68 5.27
N THR A 393 -6.63 2.57 6.06
CA THR A 393 -8.10 2.68 6.11
C THR A 393 -8.58 4.11 6.01
N GLN A 394 -9.83 4.27 5.59
CA GLN A 394 -10.59 5.50 5.75
C GLN A 394 -11.77 5.26 6.69
N CYS A 395 -12.20 6.32 7.37
CA CYS A 395 -13.31 6.27 8.30
C CYS A 395 -14.62 6.63 7.58
N GLN A 396 -15.67 5.83 7.72
CA GLN A 396 -17.01 6.18 7.27
C GLN A 396 -17.97 6.20 8.46
N ASN A 397 -18.61 7.33 8.71
CA ASN A 397 -19.58 7.49 9.78
C ASN A 397 -21.00 7.34 9.24
N ILE A 398 -21.73 6.35 9.73
CA ILE A 398 -23.13 6.09 9.35
C ILE A 398 -24.02 6.44 10.54
N TRP A 399 -24.85 7.45 10.37
CA TRP A 399 -25.86 7.86 11.35
C TRP A 399 -27.11 7.02 11.14
N ILE A 400 -27.56 6.34 12.19
CA ILE A 400 -28.70 5.43 12.15
C ILE A 400 -29.73 5.89 13.18
N PRO A 401 -31.03 5.97 12.81
CA PRO A 401 -32.07 6.16 13.81
C PRO A 401 -32.11 4.95 14.74
N MET A 402 -32.09 5.18 16.05
CA MET A 402 -32.44 4.18 17.05
C MET A 402 -33.80 4.55 17.61
N GLY A 403 -34.66 3.57 17.85
CA GLY A 403 -35.97 3.82 18.46
C GLY A 403 -35.85 4.47 19.84
N GLU A 404 -36.94 5.05 20.32
CA GLU A 404 -37.00 5.53 21.70
C GLU A 404 -36.76 4.36 22.67
N ILE A 405 -35.90 4.56 23.66
CA ILE A 405 -35.82 3.62 24.78
C ILE A 405 -37.18 3.69 25.46
N PHE A 406 -37.96 2.60 25.37
CA PHE A 406 -39.22 2.51 26.08
C PHE A 406 -38.95 2.77 27.56
N ALA A 407 -39.50 3.86 28.08
CA ALA A 407 -39.56 4.08 29.51
C ALA A 407 -40.47 2.99 30.07
N ASN A 408 -39.87 1.98 30.70
CA ASN A 408 -40.63 1.03 31.52
C ASN A 408 -41.24 1.75 32.72
#